data_AF-A0A7C2J0W6-F1
#
_entry.id   AF-A0A7C2J0W6-F1
#
_cell.length_a   1.000
_cell.length_b   1.000
_cell.length_c   1.000
_cell.angle_alpha   90.00
_cell.angle_beta   90.00
_cell.angle_gamma   90.00
#
_symmetry.space_group_name_H-M   'P 1'
#
loop_
_entity.id
_entity.type
_entity.pdbx_description
1 polymer ?
#
loop_
_entity_poly.entity_id
_entity_poly.type
_entity_poly.pdbx_seq_one_letter_code
_entity_poly.pdbx_strand_id
1 'polypeptide(L)'
;MPDVRWLMVDYGILTRNKETIHVPSYANEIVIAELEQEETFIEEIRGGDFDAKGNIHLRQGDVFSAKVEPLTTLYITGYYVPNTMSHGLVLDPWRRNEVIVRFLQTAS
;
A
#
# COMPACT_ATOMS: atom_id res chain seq x y z
N MET A 1 -24.79 24.21 31.23
CA MET A 1 -24.81 23.33 30.05
C MET A 1 -23.36 23.13 29.63
N PRO A 2 -22.80 21.91 29.58
CA PRO A 2 -21.43 21.76 29.14
C PRO A 2 -21.38 21.89 27.61
N ASP A 3 -20.56 22.83 27.17
CA ASP A 3 -20.27 23.19 25.79
C ASP A 3 -19.34 22.11 25.22
N VAL A 4 -19.91 21.08 24.58
CA VAL A 4 -19.13 20.01 23.95
C VAL A 4 -18.62 20.55 22.61
N ARG A 5 -17.43 21.15 22.65
CA ARG A 5 -16.64 21.41 21.45
C ARG A 5 -16.07 20.08 20.98
N TRP A 6 -16.57 19.58 19.85
CA TRP A 6 -15.87 18.54 19.11
C TRP A 6 -14.49 19.09 18.75
N LEU A 7 -13.46 18.66 19.49
CA LEU A 7 -12.10 18.71 18.99
C LEU A 7 -12.12 17.84 17.74
N MET A 8 -12.20 18.47 16.57
CA MET A 8 -11.72 17.84 15.35
C MET A 8 -10.23 17.62 15.59
N VAL A 9 -9.90 16.41 16.03
CA VAL A 9 -8.55 15.88 15.93
C VAL A 9 -8.26 15.95 14.43
N ASP A 10 -7.34 16.83 14.08
CA ASP A 10 -6.82 17.01 12.73
C ASP A 10 -6.32 15.63 12.27
N TYR A 11 -7.17 14.88 11.56
CA TYR A 11 -6.80 13.61 10.97
C TYR A 11 -5.69 13.94 10.00
N GLY A 12 -4.46 13.58 10.38
CA GLY A 12 -3.22 13.95 9.72
C GLY A 12 -3.41 13.97 8.20
N ILE A 13 -3.08 15.12 7.61
CA ILE A 13 -3.25 15.46 6.20
C ILE A 13 -3.15 14.20 5.33
N LEU A 14 -4.30 13.76 4.80
CA LEU A 14 -4.40 12.72 3.77
C LEU A 14 -3.69 13.23 2.51
N THR A 15 -2.37 13.07 2.47
CA THR A 15 -1.56 13.56 1.37
C THR A 15 -1.62 12.50 0.28
N ARG A 16 -2.29 12.85 -0.82
CA ARG A 16 -2.34 11.99 -1.99
C ARG A 16 -0.93 11.85 -2.57
N ASN A 17 -0.44 10.63 -2.61
CA ASN A 17 0.87 10.27 -3.14
C ASN A 17 0.74 9.69 -4.54
N LYS A 18 1.82 9.86 -5.31
CA LYS A 18 1.99 9.26 -6.64
C LYS A 18 3.32 8.55 -6.68
N GLU A 19 3.28 7.28 -7.04
CA GLU A 19 4.45 6.43 -7.13
C GLU A 19 4.55 5.82 -8.54
N THR A 20 5.78 5.57 -8.96
CA THR A 20 6.09 5.01 -10.27
C THR A 20 6.93 3.77 -10.09
N ILE A 21 6.50 2.65 -10.68
CA ILE A 21 7.23 1.38 -10.66
C ILE A 21 7.57 1.00 -12.09
N HIS A 22 8.86 0.72 -12.35
CA HIS A 22 9.31 0.16 -13.61
C HIS A 22 9.39 -1.36 -13.50
N VAL A 23 8.53 -2.07 -14.22
CA VAL A 23 8.47 -3.54 -14.21
C VAL A 23 9.67 -4.08 -15.01
N PRO A 24 10.55 -4.90 -14.41
CA PRO A 24 11.69 -5.47 -15.13
C PRO A 24 11.22 -6.51 -16.16
N SER A 25 12.07 -6.82 -17.15
CA SER A 25 11.74 -7.73 -18.27
C SER A 25 11.41 -9.17 -17.85
N TYR A 26 11.76 -9.58 -16.65
CA TYR A 26 11.51 -10.92 -16.12
C TYR A 26 10.33 -11.00 -15.16
N ALA A 27 9.73 -9.85 -14.77
CA ALA A 27 8.59 -9.84 -13.85
C ALA A 27 7.28 -9.79 -14.63
N ASN A 28 6.32 -10.62 -14.22
CA ASN A 28 4.97 -10.68 -14.78
C ASN A 28 3.89 -10.48 -13.71
N GLU A 29 4.29 -10.14 -12.48
CA GLU A 29 3.42 -9.88 -11.34
C GLU A 29 4.06 -8.84 -10.44
N ILE A 30 3.24 -7.94 -9.91
CA ILE A 30 3.62 -7.06 -8.80
C ILE A 30 2.91 -7.48 -7.53
N VAL A 31 3.56 -7.16 -6.42
CA VAL A 31 3.03 -7.37 -5.08
C VAL A 31 3.18 -6.06 -4.32
N ILE A 32 2.09 -5.57 -3.77
CA ILE A 32 2.06 -4.41 -2.89
C ILE A 32 1.61 -4.92 -1.53
N ALA A 33 2.41 -4.68 -0.50
CA ALA A 33 2.13 -5.13 0.86
C ALA A 33 2.24 -3.97 1.83
N GLU A 34 1.29 -3.88 2.75
CA GLU A 34 1.36 -2.95 3.87
C GLU A 34 2.11 -3.62 5.03
N LEU A 35 3.26 -3.08 5.40
CA LEU A 35 4.13 -3.67 6.42
C LEU A 35 4.14 -2.85 7.72
N GLU A 36 3.79 -1.58 7.63
CA GLU A 36 3.75 -0.65 8.75
C GLU A 36 2.37 -0.68 9.44
N GLN A 37 2.27 -0.05 10.61
CA GLN A 37 1.00 0.08 11.31
C GLN A 37 0.22 1.30 10.79
N GLU A 38 -0.09 1.25 9.50
CA GLU A 38 -0.90 2.23 8.79
C GLU A 38 -1.94 1.53 7.90
N GLU A 39 -2.90 2.30 7.41
CA GLU A 39 -3.80 1.85 6.35
C GLU A 39 -3.36 2.49 5.02
N THR A 40 -3.12 1.65 4.01
CA THR A 40 -2.81 2.07 2.64
C THR A 40 -4.07 2.01 1.78
N PHE A 41 -4.42 3.14 1.16
CA PHE A 41 -5.52 3.23 0.20
C PHE A 41 -4.96 3.50 -1.19
N ILE A 42 -5.11 2.54 -2.10
CA ILE A 42 -4.75 2.71 -3.51
C ILE A 42 -6.01 3.00 -4.31
N GLU A 43 -6.04 4.18 -4.91
CA GLU A 43 -7.16 4.69 -5.69
C GLU A 43 -7.05 4.27 -7.15
N GLU A 44 -5.83 4.22 -7.69
CA GLU A 44 -5.57 3.87 -9.09
C GLU A 44 -4.20 3.19 -9.21
N ILE A 45 -4.15 2.09 -9.97
CA ILE A 45 -2.92 1.52 -10.51
C ILE A 45 -3.11 1.40 -12.02
N ARG A 46 -2.26 2.05 -12.81
CA ARG A 46 -2.35 2.01 -14.27
C ARG A 46 -0.99 1.87 -14.96
N GLY A 47 -0.93 1.16 -16.07
CA GLY A 47 0.25 1.07 -16.93
C GLY A 47 0.17 -0.10 -17.91
N GLY A 48 0.58 0.13 -19.16
CA GLY A 48 0.38 -0.84 -20.24
C GLY A 48 -1.12 -1.11 -20.41
N ASP A 49 -1.48 -2.39 -20.54
CA ASP A 49 -2.88 -2.85 -20.59
C ASP A 49 -3.52 -3.06 -19.20
N PHE A 50 -2.80 -2.77 -18.12
CA PHE A 50 -3.31 -2.87 -16.75
C PHE A 50 -3.92 -1.53 -16.29
N ASP A 51 -5.21 -1.52 -15.97
CA ASP A 51 -5.91 -0.39 -15.34
C ASP A 51 -6.84 -0.92 -14.23
N ALA A 52 -6.45 -0.69 -12.98
CA ALA A 52 -7.24 -1.01 -11.80
C ALA A 52 -7.62 0.29 -11.09
N LYS A 53 -8.93 0.57 -11.05
CA LYS A 53 -9.48 1.77 -10.38
C LYS A 53 -10.34 1.38 -9.19
N GLY A 54 -10.01 1.96 -8.05
CA GLY A 54 -10.83 2.04 -6.86
C GLY A 54 -10.82 0.77 -5.98
N ASN A 55 -10.50 1.00 -4.70
CA ASN A 55 -10.79 0.15 -3.53
C ASN A 55 -9.78 -0.93 -3.15
N ILE A 56 -8.48 -0.74 -3.44
CA ILE A 56 -7.47 -1.56 -2.74
C ILE A 56 -7.20 -0.85 -1.41
N HIS A 57 -7.65 -1.47 -0.33
CA HIS A 57 -7.38 -1.04 1.04
C HIS A 57 -6.56 -2.13 1.71
N LEU A 58 -5.33 -1.78 2.12
CA LEU A 58 -4.40 -2.68 2.78
C LEU A 58 -4.19 -2.20 4.21
N ARG A 59 -4.28 -3.13 5.16
CA ARG A 59 -3.84 -2.97 6.55
C ARG A 59 -2.54 -3.73 6.77
N GLN A 60 -1.90 -3.53 7.92
CA GLN A 60 -0.67 -4.25 8.27
C GLN A 60 -0.77 -5.77 8.04
N GLY A 61 0.07 -6.27 7.13
CA GLY A 61 0.16 -7.67 6.73
C GLY A 61 -0.70 -8.05 5.53
N ASP A 62 -1.57 -7.15 5.05
CA ASP A 62 -2.34 -7.36 3.83
C ASP A 62 -1.46 -7.22 2.59
N VAL A 63 -1.83 -7.97 1.56
CA VAL A 63 -1.12 -8.04 0.31
C VAL A 63 -2.10 -7.92 -0.85
N PHE A 64 -1.77 -7.08 -1.80
CA PHE A 64 -2.38 -7.02 -3.12
C PHE A 64 -1.37 -7.55 -4.14
N SER A 65 -1.80 -8.45 -5.04
CA SER A 65 -0.99 -8.84 -6.18
C SER A 65 -1.77 -8.72 -7.48
N ALA A 66 -1.05 -8.41 -8.56
CA ALA A 66 -1.62 -8.23 -9.88
C ALA A 66 -0.64 -8.65 -10.97
N LYS A 67 -1.15 -9.34 -11.99
CA LYS A 67 -0.38 -9.62 -13.20
C LYS A 67 -0.11 -8.33 -13.96
N VAL A 68 1.11 -8.20 -14.46
CA VAL A 68 1.59 -7.02 -15.18
C VAL A 68 2.43 -7.45 -16.37
N GLU A 69 2.53 -6.56 -17.35
CA GLU A 69 3.41 -6.78 -18.50
C GLU A 69 4.87 -6.41 -18.14
N PRO A 70 5.86 -7.23 -18.52
CA PRO A 70 7.26 -6.88 -18.37
C PRO A 70 7.61 -5.61 -19.15
N LEU A 71 8.59 -4.84 -18.65
CA LEU A 71 9.04 -3.56 -19.23
C LEU A 71 8.00 -2.42 -19.23
N THR A 72 6.83 -2.64 -18.63
CA THR A 72 5.81 -1.60 -18.45
C THR A 72 6.15 -0.70 -17.26
N THR A 73 5.73 0.56 -17.35
CA THR A 73 5.76 1.49 -16.21
C THR A 73 4.38 1.61 -15.61
N LEU A 74 4.27 1.31 -14.32
CA LEU A 74 3.04 1.44 -13.55
C LEU A 74 3.05 2.76 -12.79
N TYR A 75 1.90 3.40 -12.74
CA TYR A 75 1.62 4.60 -11.97
C TYR A 75 0.60 4.25 -10.90
N ILE A 76 0.95 4.48 -9.66
CA ILE A 76 0.12 4.20 -8.48
C ILE A 76 -0.26 5.53 -7.86
N THR A 77 -1.55 5.74 -7.61
CA THR A 77 -2.07 6.91 -6.88
C THR A 77 -2.88 6.43 -5.69
N GLY A 78 -2.63 7.04 -4.54
CA GLY A 78 -3.26 6.64 -3.28
C GLY A 78 -2.90 7.57 -2.13
N TYR A 79 -3.15 7.14 -0.90
CA TYR A 79 -2.75 7.83 0.31
C TYR A 79 -2.61 6.85 1.48
N TYR A 80 -1.85 7.27 2.49
CA TYR A 80 -1.62 6.54 3.72
C TYR A 80 -2.40 7.19 4.85
N VAL A 81 -3.00 6.39 5.72
CA VAL A 81 -3.64 6.84 6.96
C VAL A 81 -2.83 6.27 8.12
N PRO A 82 -1.97 7.08 8.76
CA PRO A 82 -1.20 6.61 9.90
C PRO A 82 -2.15 6.29 11.04
N ASN A 83 -1.97 5.12 11.65
CA ASN A 83 -2.73 4.78 12.85
C ASN A 83 -2.16 5.62 14.01
N THR A 84 -2.88 6.67 14.41
CA THR A 84 -2.39 7.69 15.36
C THR A 84 -2.11 7.18 16.78
N MET A 85 -2.41 5.90 17.05
CA MET A 85 -2.09 5.21 18.30
C MET A 85 -0.68 4.60 18.31
N SER A 86 -0.01 4.48 17.16
CA SER A 86 1.29 3.82 17.04
C SER A 86 2.40 4.84 16.78
N HIS A 87 2.83 5.52 17.84
CA HIS A 87 4.13 6.18 17.85
C HIS A 87 5.24 5.11 17.72
N GLY A 88 5.86 5.01 16.54
CA GLY A 88 7.23 4.52 16.42
C GLY A 88 7.46 3.00 16.31
N LEU A 89 6.57 2.23 15.68
CA LEU A 89 6.92 0.86 15.31
C LEU A 89 7.66 0.84 13.97
N VAL A 90 8.98 0.95 14.09
CA VAL A 90 9.96 0.67 13.03
C VAL A 90 9.64 -0.67 12.38
N LEU A 91 9.61 -0.70 11.04
CA LEU A 91 9.57 -1.87 10.16
C LEU A 91 10.25 -3.09 10.80
N ASP A 92 9.48 -4.07 11.28
CA ASP A 92 10.02 -5.32 11.82
C ASP A 92 10.61 -6.16 10.67
N PRO A 93 11.94 -6.34 10.61
CA PRO A 93 12.59 -7.07 9.52
C PRO A 93 12.12 -8.53 9.42
N TRP A 94 11.69 -9.14 10.53
CA TRP A 94 11.18 -10.51 10.53
C TRP A 94 9.84 -10.61 9.81
N ARG A 95 8.95 -9.65 10.07
CA ARG A 95 7.62 -9.60 9.43
C ARG A 95 7.73 -9.32 7.93
N ARG A 96 8.65 -8.42 7.53
CA ARG A 96 8.99 -8.21 6.11
C ARG A 96 9.47 -9.52 5.45
N ASN A 97 10.40 -10.22 6.09
CA ASN A 97 10.96 -11.46 5.54
C ASN A 97 9.90 -12.56 5.47
N GLU A 98 8.98 -12.64 6.43
CA GLU A 98 7.87 -13.60 6.39
C GLU A 98 6.96 -13.37 5.17
N VAL A 99 6.60 -12.11 4.89
CA VAL A 99 5.77 -11.76 3.72
C VAL A 99 6.47 -12.13 2.41
N ILE A 100 7.77 -11.83 2.29
CA ILE A 100 8.58 -12.19 1.12
C ILE A 100 8.62 -13.72 0.95
N VAL A 101 8.88 -14.47 2.03
CA VAL A 101 8.96 -15.94 1.97
C VAL A 101 7.61 -16.55 1.59
N ARG A 102 6.51 -16.09 2.17
CA ARG A 102 5.16 -16.55 1.82
C ARG A 102 4.89 -16.33 0.33
N PHE A 103 5.23 -15.14 -0.20
CA PHE A 103 5.04 -14.85 -1.61
C PHE A 103 5.86 -15.80 -2.51
N LEU A 104 7.15 -16.00 -2.21
CA LEU A 104 8.01 -16.90 -2.98
C LEU A 104 7.49 -18.34 -2.98
N GLN A 105 6.89 -18.80 -1.88
CA GLN A 105 6.29 -20.13 -1.77
C GLN A 105 5.00 -20.27 -2.57
N THR A 106 4.17 -19.22 -2.66
CA THR A 106 2.91 -19.24 -3.44
C THR A 106 3.10 -19.01 -4.94
N ALA A 107 4.23 -18.44 -5.37
CA ALA A 107 4.56 -18.23 -6.78
C ALA A 107 5.23 -19.46 -7.45
N SER A 108 5.38 -20.56 -6.71
CA SER A 108 6.01 -21.82 -7.14
C SER A 108 5.02 -22.80 -7.78
#